data_AF-A0A3S5JT88-F1
#
_entry.id   AF-A0A3S5JT88-F1
#
_cell.length_a   1.000
_cell.length_b   1.000
_cell.length_c   1.000
_cell.angle_alpha   90.00
_cell.angle_beta   90.00
_cell.angle_gamma   90.00
#
_symmetry.space_group_name_H-M   'P 1'
#
loop_
_entity.id
_entity.type
_entity.pdbx_description
1 polymer ?
#
loop_
_entity_poly.entity_id
_entity_poly.type
_entity_poly.pdbx_seq_one_letter_code
_entity_poly.pdbx_strand_id
1 'polypeptide(L)'
;MSYKFLGIEMPLLSILVGGILSAWGVAAYVISDMASVTAFIPTIMGTPIAVMGSAAAQMPSRRKLFMHIAVVFGLLCALGGLRLPMILMDADSSGILIISHALLLVLGGVFTYACIQSFRWARINGKLDSE
;
A
#
# COMPACT_ATOMS: atom_id res chain seq x y z
N MET A 1 -22.93 -9.18 0.68
CA MET A 1 -22.37 -7.99 0.00
C MET A 1 -20.84 -8.05 0.05
N SER A 2 -20.12 -7.54 -0.95
CA SER A 2 -18.65 -7.39 -0.87
C SER A 2 -18.32 -6.06 -0.18
N TYR A 3 -17.32 -6.04 0.71
CA TYR A 3 -16.91 -4.80 1.37
C TYR A 3 -16.25 -3.87 0.35
N LYS A 4 -16.73 -2.62 0.31
CA LYS A 4 -16.17 -1.55 -0.53
C LYS A 4 -15.62 -0.45 0.35
N PHE A 5 -14.38 -0.06 0.10
CA PHE A 5 -13.77 1.12 0.71
C PHE A 5 -13.87 2.27 -0.29
N LEU A 6 -14.55 3.36 0.07
CA LEU A 6 -14.81 4.50 -0.83
C LEU A 6 -15.49 4.09 -2.16
N GLY A 7 -16.33 3.05 -2.15
CA GLY A 7 -16.96 2.51 -3.35
C GLY A 7 -16.09 1.56 -4.19
N ILE A 8 -14.82 1.35 -3.79
CA ILE A 8 -13.84 0.52 -4.48
C ILE A 8 -13.70 -0.84 -3.77
N GLU A 9 -13.63 -1.92 -4.54
CA GLU A 9 -13.33 -3.26 -4.02
C GLU A 9 -11.90 -3.37 -3.50
N MET A 10 -11.69 -4.11 -2.41
CA MET A 10 -10.38 -4.23 -1.76
C MET A 10 -9.23 -4.69 -2.67
N PRO A 11 -9.39 -5.69 -3.55
CA PRO A 11 -8.32 -6.07 -4.48
C PRO A 11 -7.99 -4.95 -5.47
N LEU A 12 -8.99 -4.22 -5.96
CA LEU A 12 -8.77 -3.10 -6.87
C LEU A 12 -8.01 -1.97 -6.16
N LEU A 13 -8.36 -1.68 -4.90
CA LEU A 13 -7.61 -0.73 -4.08
C LEU A 13 -6.14 -1.16 -3.92
N SER A 14 -5.88 -2.45 -3.68
CA SER A 14 -4.52 -3.02 -3.61
C SER A 14 -3.75 -2.84 -4.91
N ILE A 15 -4.38 -3.12 -6.05
CA ILE A 15 -3.77 -2.96 -7.38
C ILE A 15 -3.42 -1.48 -7.62
N LEU A 16 -4.35 -0.57 -7.33
CA LEU A 16 -4.15 0.87 -7.52
C LEU A 16 -3.05 1.41 -6.62
N VAL A 17 -3.09 1.14 -5.32
CA VAL A 17 -2.08 1.62 -4.37
C VAL A 17 -0.71 1.05 -4.68
N GLY A 18 -0.63 -0.27 -4.89
CA GLY A 18 0.63 -0.92 -5.26
C GLY A 18 1.17 -0.42 -6.59
N GLY A 19 0.31 -0.23 -7.58
CA GLY A 19 0.66 0.30 -8.89
C GLY A 19 1.18 1.75 -8.83
N ILE A 20 0.52 2.61 -8.07
CA ILE A 20 0.94 4.01 -7.87
C ILE A 20 2.32 4.06 -7.19
N LEU A 21 2.52 3.30 -6.11
CA LEU A 21 3.82 3.22 -5.43
C LEU A 21 4.92 2.66 -6.36
N SER A 22 4.56 1.67 -7.18
CA SER A 22 5.48 1.05 -8.13
C SER A 22 5.91 2.01 -9.23
N ALA A 23 4.96 2.70 -9.84
CA ALA A 23 5.22 3.72 -10.85
C ALA A 23 6.02 4.89 -10.25
N TRP A 24 5.68 5.32 -9.04
CA TRP A 24 6.37 6.41 -8.37
C TRP A 24 7.84 6.08 -8.09
N GLY A 25 8.17 4.89 -7.58
CA GLY A 25 9.57 4.55 -7.30
C GLY A 25 10.44 4.52 -8.56
N VAL A 26 9.90 4.05 -9.69
CA VAL A 26 10.58 4.11 -11.00
C VAL A 26 10.75 5.57 -11.44
N ALA A 27 9.70 6.37 -11.35
CA ALA A 27 9.75 7.79 -11.70
C ALA A 27 10.78 8.55 -10.82
N ALA A 28 10.77 8.34 -9.51
CA ALA A 28 11.69 8.97 -8.57
C ALA A 28 13.15 8.60 -8.88
N TYR A 29 13.42 7.36 -9.27
CA TYR A 29 14.76 6.93 -9.69
C TYR A 29 15.23 7.66 -10.96
N VAL A 30 14.35 7.77 -11.97
CA VAL A 30 14.69 8.46 -13.22
C VAL A 30 14.86 9.97 -13.02
N ILE A 31 13.95 10.61 -12.27
CA ILE A 31 13.98 12.06 -12.00
C ILE A 31 15.20 12.46 -11.17
N SER A 32 15.70 11.56 -10.32
CA SER A 32 16.91 11.80 -9.51
C SER A 32 18.20 11.50 -10.27
N ASP A 33 18.19 11.43 -11.61
CA ASP A 33 19.34 11.04 -12.44
C ASP A 33 19.99 9.73 -11.99
N MET A 34 19.16 8.79 -11.51
CA MET A 34 19.60 7.48 -11.02
C MET A 34 20.56 7.56 -9.82
N ALA A 35 20.55 8.68 -9.09
CA ALA A 35 21.51 8.99 -8.03
C ALA A 35 21.46 8.01 -6.85
N SER A 36 20.32 7.35 -6.60
CA SER A 36 20.22 6.39 -5.50
C SER A 36 19.32 5.21 -5.79
N VAL A 37 19.85 4.00 -5.56
CA VAL A 37 19.10 2.74 -5.56
C VAL A 37 18.00 2.74 -4.48
N THR A 38 18.15 3.52 -3.40
CA THR A 38 17.11 3.63 -2.36
C THR A 38 15.82 4.26 -2.86
N ALA A 39 15.84 4.98 -3.99
CA ALA A 39 14.64 5.51 -4.64
C ALA A 39 13.69 4.41 -5.14
N PHE A 40 14.15 3.15 -5.26
CA PHE A 40 13.32 2.00 -5.62
C PHE A 40 12.54 1.39 -4.46
N ILE A 41 12.72 1.84 -3.21
CA ILE A 41 11.97 1.29 -2.07
C ILE A 41 10.45 1.33 -2.31
N PRO A 42 9.84 2.43 -2.82
CA PRO A 42 8.42 2.43 -3.18
C PRO A 42 8.04 1.36 -4.20
N THR A 43 8.90 1.05 -5.18
CA THR A 43 8.66 0.00 -6.17
C THR A 43 8.79 -1.40 -5.60
N ILE A 44 9.81 -1.65 -4.80
CA ILE A 44 10.04 -2.94 -4.15
C ILE A 44 8.88 -3.28 -3.21
N MET A 45 8.31 -2.28 -2.54
CA MET A 45 7.17 -2.49 -1.65
C MET A 45 5.82 -2.46 -2.36
N GLY A 46 5.64 -1.59 -3.35
CA GLY A 46 4.40 -1.44 -4.10
C GLY A 46 4.11 -2.62 -5.03
N THR A 47 5.14 -3.23 -5.62
CA THR A 47 4.97 -4.31 -6.60
C THR A 47 4.31 -5.54 -5.97
N PRO A 48 4.77 -6.07 -4.81
CA PRO A 48 4.07 -7.14 -4.11
C PRO A 48 2.62 -6.81 -3.77
N ILE A 49 2.31 -5.57 -3.35
CA ILE A 49 0.94 -5.14 -3.05
C ILE A 49 0.06 -5.23 -4.31
N ALA A 50 0.57 -4.76 -5.45
CA ALA A 50 -0.16 -4.83 -6.71
C ALA A 50 -0.39 -6.27 -7.16
N VAL A 51 0.67 -7.09 -7.15
CA VAL A 51 0.62 -8.51 -7.56
C VAL A 51 -0.36 -9.30 -6.69
N MET A 52 -0.31 -9.12 -5.37
CA MET A 52 -1.25 -9.78 -4.45
C MET A 52 -2.68 -9.29 -4.67
N GLY A 53 -2.88 -8.00 -4.99
CA GLY A 53 -4.17 -7.45 -5.38
C GLY A 53 -4.73 -8.10 -6.65
N SER A 54 -3.90 -8.24 -7.69
CA SER A 54 -4.27 -8.91 -8.95
C SER A 54 -4.58 -10.39 -8.73
N ALA A 55 -3.81 -11.08 -7.89
CA ALA A 55 -4.07 -12.47 -7.52
C ALA A 55 -5.39 -12.62 -6.74
N ALA A 56 -5.67 -11.69 -5.81
CA ALA A 56 -6.91 -11.66 -5.05
C ALA A 56 -8.16 -11.37 -5.91
N ALA A 57 -8.00 -10.65 -7.03
CA ALA A 57 -9.06 -10.40 -8.00
C ALA A 57 -9.35 -11.64 -8.87
N GLN A 58 -8.31 -12.36 -9.30
CA GLN A 58 -8.44 -13.55 -10.15
C GLN A 58 -8.84 -14.81 -9.39
N MET A 59 -8.49 -14.90 -8.09
CA MET A 59 -8.75 -16.08 -7.26
C MET A 59 -9.61 -15.74 -6.02
N PRO A 60 -10.94 -15.54 -6.17
CA PRO A 60 -11.82 -15.17 -5.07
C PRO A 60 -11.81 -16.18 -3.90
N SER A 61 -11.59 -17.47 -4.19
CA SER A 61 -11.53 -18.54 -3.18
C SER A 61 -10.38 -18.37 -2.18
N ARG A 62 -9.28 -17.73 -2.60
CA ARG A 62 -8.08 -17.47 -1.77
C ARG A 62 -7.89 -15.99 -1.45
N ARG A 63 -8.91 -15.15 -1.68
CA ARG A 63 -8.86 -13.68 -1.50
C ARG A 63 -8.33 -13.28 -0.12
N LYS A 64 -8.76 -13.96 0.95
CA LYS A 64 -8.32 -13.68 2.33
C LYS A 64 -6.80 -13.79 2.49
N LEU A 65 -6.20 -14.82 1.90
CA LEU A 65 -4.75 -15.10 1.99
C LEU A 65 -3.94 -13.99 1.31
N PHE A 66 -4.28 -13.69 0.06
CA PHE A 66 -3.60 -12.66 -0.72
C PHE A 66 -3.75 -11.27 -0.10
N MET A 67 -4.93 -10.93 0.45
CA MET A 67 -5.12 -9.65 1.13
C MET A 67 -4.34 -9.55 2.46
N HIS A 68 -4.16 -10.66 3.20
CA HIS A 68 -3.30 -10.66 4.40
C HIS A 68 -1.82 -10.47 4.05
N ILE A 69 -1.36 -11.06 2.95
CA ILE A 69 0.00 -10.83 2.46
C ILE A 69 0.15 -9.36 2.03
N ALA A 70 -0.83 -8.84 1.26
CA ALA A 70 -0.81 -7.45 0.80
C ALA A 70 -0.79 -6.44 1.96
N VAL A 71 -1.58 -6.65 3.02
CA VAL A 71 -1.61 -5.73 4.16
C VAL A 71 -0.29 -5.70 4.94
N VAL A 72 0.45 -6.81 4.98
CA VAL A 72 1.80 -6.83 5.60
C VAL A 72 2.75 -5.91 4.83
N PHE A 73 2.76 -5.97 3.50
CA PHE A 73 3.55 -5.04 2.70
C PHE A 73 3.06 -3.59 2.84
N GLY A 74 1.75 -3.37 2.91
CA GLY A 74 1.18 -2.05 3.20
C GLY A 74 1.63 -1.48 4.54
N LEU A 75 1.69 -2.31 5.57
CA LEU A 75 2.18 -1.93 6.90
C LEU A 75 3.68 -1.61 6.85
N LEU A 76 4.47 -2.42 6.15
CA LEU A 76 5.89 -2.14 5.95
C LEU A 76 6.13 -0.82 5.20
N CYS A 77 5.30 -0.48 4.20
CA CYS A 77 5.33 0.85 3.58
C CYS A 77 5.11 1.95 4.61
N ALA A 78 4.06 1.83 5.43
CA ALA A 78 3.73 2.83 6.43
C ALA A 78 4.88 3.01 7.45
N LEU A 79 5.48 1.91 7.92
CA LEU A 79 6.64 1.94 8.81
C LEU A 79 7.88 2.55 8.16
N GLY A 80 8.13 2.24 6.88
CA GLY A 80 9.22 2.87 6.11
C GLY A 80 9.02 4.39 5.97
N GLY A 81 7.78 4.82 5.71
CA GLY A 81 7.41 6.23 5.62
C GLY A 81 7.41 6.98 6.96
N LEU A 82 7.45 6.28 8.10
CA LEU A 82 7.43 6.92 9.43
C LEU A 82 8.67 7.79 9.71
N ARG A 83 9.73 7.63 8.92
CA ARG A 83 10.92 8.51 8.96
C ARG A 83 10.67 9.91 8.40
N LEU A 84 9.51 10.16 7.77
CA LEU A 84 9.16 11.45 7.16
C LEU A 84 9.35 12.66 8.10
N PRO A 85 8.95 12.66 9.38
CA PRO A 85 9.15 13.83 10.25
C PRO A 85 10.62 14.17 10.45
N MET A 86 11.49 13.15 10.58
CA MET A 86 12.94 13.35 10.71
C MET A 86 13.52 13.95 9.43
N ILE A 87 13.10 13.47 8.27
CA ILE A 87 13.49 13.98 6.95
C ILE A 87 13.07 15.45 6.79
N LEU A 88 11.85 15.80 7.19
CA LEU A 88 11.34 17.17 7.09
C LEU A 88 12.10 18.17 7.99
N MET A 89 12.73 17.70 9.06
CA MET A 89 13.55 18.53 9.95
C MET A 89 15.00 18.68 9.45
N ASP A 90 15.41 17.88 8.46
CA ASP A 90 16.73 17.94 7.86
C ASP A 90 16.72 18.91 6.68
N ALA A 91 17.50 19.99 6.78
CA ALA A 91 17.52 21.09 5.81
C ALA A 91 18.08 20.67 4.44
N ASP A 92 18.87 19.61 4.38
CA ASP A 92 19.49 19.10 3.15
C ASP A 92 18.64 18.04 2.44
N SER A 93 17.44 17.74 2.96
CA SER A 93 16.56 16.72 2.37
C SER A 93 16.02 17.13 0.99
N SER A 94 16.21 16.25 0.01
CA SER A 94 15.65 16.46 -1.33
C SER A 94 14.12 16.30 -1.36
N GLY A 95 13.46 17.08 -2.21
CA GLY A 95 12.00 16.99 -2.40
C GLY A 95 11.54 15.60 -2.85
N ILE A 96 12.33 14.89 -3.66
CA ILE A 96 12.05 13.52 -4.09
C ILE A 96 12.04 12.56 -2.90
N LEU A 97 12.98 12.69 -1.98
CA LEU A 97 13.09 11.85 -0.79
C LEU A 97 11.92 12.11 0.17
N ILE A 98 11.53 13.38 0.34
CA ILE A 98 10.34 13.79 1.10
C ILE A 98 9.08 13.16 0.50
N ILE A 99 8.82 13.36 -0.79
CA ILE A 99 7.61 12.87 -1.46
C ILE A 99 7.54 11.34 -1.41
N SER A 100 8.68 10.66 -1.61
CA SER A 100 8.73 9.19 -1.57
C SER A 100 8.35 8.64 -0.20
N HIS A 101 8.85 9.24 0.90
CA HIS A 101 8.46 8.84 2.26
C HIS A 101 7.03 9.24 2.59
N ALA A 102 6.55 10.36 2.07
CA ALA A 102 5.16 10.78 2.24
C ALA A 102 4.19 9.81 1.57
N LEU A 103 4.48 9.38 0.34
CA LEU A 103 3.66 8.38 -0.37
C LEU A 103 3.68 7.02 0.33
N LEU A 104 4.85 6.56 0.78
CA LEU A 104 4.97 5.32 1.57
C LEU A 104 4.10 5.38 2.83
N LEU A 105 4.15 6.49 3.56
CA LEU A 105 3.40 6.68 4.80
C LEU A 105 1.89 6.79 4.54
N VAL A 106 1.48 7.66 3.62
CA VAL A 106 0.07 7.98 3.37
C VAL A 106 -0.62 6.84 2.64
N LEU A 107 -0.09 6.41 1.49
CA LEU A 107 -0.73 5.33 0.72
C LEU A 107 -0.64 3.98 1.46
N GLY A 108 0.52 3.67 2.04
CA GLY A 108 0.69 2.46 2.84
C GLY A 108 -0.21 2.46 4.08
N GLY A 109 -0.29 3.57 4.79
CA GLY A 109 -1.13 3.74 5.99
C GLY A 109 -2.63 3.65 5.68
N VAL A 110 -3.10 4.40 4.68
CA VAL A 110 -4.51 4.38 4.25
C VAL A 110 -4.91 2.98 3.75
N PHE A 111 -4.07 2.34 2.95
CA PHE A 111 -4.34 0.98 2.47
C PHE A 111 -4.39 -0.03 3.62
N THR A 112 -3.46 0.06 4.57
CA THR A 112 -3.44 -0.79 5.77
C THR A 112 -4.71 -0.60 6.60
N TYR A 113 -5.11 0.66 6.82
CA TYR A 113 -6.35 0.99 7.51
C TYR A 113 -7.59 0.41 6.81
N ALA A 114 -7.67 0.56 5.49
CA ALA A 114 -8.75 -0.01 4.69
C ALA A 114 -8.81 -1.54 4.82
N CYS A 115 -7.67 -2.22 4.84
CA CYS A 115 -7.59 -3.68 5.02
C CYS A 115 -8.10 -4.12 6.40
N ILE A 116 -7.71 -3.39 7.46
CA ILE A 116 -8.20 -3.66 8.82
C ILE A 116 -9.72 -3.46 8.89
N GLN A 117 -10.25 -2.39 8.29
CA GLN A 117 -11.69 -2.13 8.27
C GLN A 117 -12.45 -3.21 7.50
N SER A 118 -11.92 -3.68 6.37
CA SER A 118 -12.48 -4.81 5.64
C SER A 118 -12.53 -6.08 6.49
N PHE A 119 -11.47 -6.37 7.24
CA PHE A 119 -11.43 -7.53 8.14
C PHE A 119 -12.45 -7.41 9.28
N ARG A 120 -12.54 -6.25 9.92
CA ARG A 120 -13.53 -5.98 10.98
C ARG A 120 -14.96 -6.13 10.47
N TRP A 121 -15.26 -5.56 9.30
CA TRP A 121 -16.56 -5.68 8.65
C TRP A 121 -16.93 -7.15 8.39
N ALA A 122 -16.00 -7.94 7.85
CA ALA A 122 -16.23 -9.36 7.59
C ALA A 122 -16.47 -10.16 8.89
N ARG A 123 -15.88 -9.77 10.01
CA ARG A 123 -16.08 -10.41 11.32
C ARG A 123 -17.40 -10.05 11.99
N ILE A 124 -17.87 -8.82 11.81
CA ILE A 124 -19.16 -8.37 12.35
C ILE A 124 -20.30 -8.97 11.53
N ASN A 125 -20.24 -8.83 10.20
CA ASN A 125 -21.32 -9.30 9.33
C ASN A 125 -21.32 -10.81 9.14
N GLY A 126 -20.16 -11.48 9.28
CA GLY A 126 -20.11 -12.95 9.31
C GLY A 126 -20.76 -13.57 10.54
N LYS A 127 -21.17 -12.78 11.56
CA LYS A 127 -21.98 -13.26 12.68
C LYS A 127 -23.49 -13.09 12.45
N LEU A 128 -23.90 -12.21 11.54
CA LEU A 128 -25.31 -11.95 11.21
C LEU A 128 -25.92 -13.05 10.31
N ASP A 129 -25.09 -13.85 9.64
CA ASP A 129 -25.54 -14.99 8.84
C ASP A 129 -25.74 -16.28 9.68
N SER A 130 -25.61 -16.19 11.01
CA SER A 130 -25.70 -17.33 11.96
C SER A 130 -26.75 -17.17 13.06
N GLU A 131 -27.61 -16.15 12.99
CA GLU A 131 -28.77 -15.92 13.87
C GLU A 131 -30.07 -15.97 13.06
#